data_AF-A0A800DAX2-F1
#
_entry.id   AF-A0A800DAX2-F1
#
_cell.length_a   1.000
_cell.length_b   1.000
_cell.length_c   1.000
_cell.angle_alpha   90.00
_cell.angle_beta   90.00
_cell.angle_gamma   90.00
#
_symmetry.space_group_name_H-M   'P 1'
#
loop_
_entity.id
_entity.type
_entity.pdbx_description
1 polymer ?
#
loop_
_entity_poly.entity_id
_entity_poly.type
_entity_poly.pdbx_seq_one_letter_code
_entity_poly.pdbx_strand_id
1 'polypeptide(L)'
;FRIVGFTAEVGIAELVELGAAYGVPVMDDLGSGALLDTAAFGLAHEPTVQESVEAGAAVVCFSGDKLLGGPQAGIIVGKAEFVDPLKRHPLARALRVDKLCLAALQATLLHYLRDEAAQEIPIWRMIGAPVAEIDRRAKRWRRRLRRAGIEATVVDGHSTVGGGSLPGETLPTRLLALPVADPDGVAAALRAADPPVVARIEDDRLLLDPRTVLPEDEEALLRAVQGAVVSDRGSAESGEEAER
;
A
#
# COMPACT_ATOMS: atom_id res chain seq x y z
N PHE A 1 -11.69 8.72 -1.63
CA PHE A 1 -11.91 9.89 -2.49
C PHE A 1 -11.33 11.11 -1.77
N ARG A 2 -10.77 12.10 -2.47
CA ARG A 2 -10.26 13.34 -1.87
C ARG A 2 -11.20 14.48 -2.26
N ILE A 3 -11.74 15.20 -1.29
CA ILE A 3 -12.50 16.42 -1.57
C ILE A 3 -11.49 17.56 -1.71
N VAL A 4 -11.48 18.21 -2.87
CA VAL A 4 -10.57 19.33 -3.16
C VAL A 4 -11.40 20.61 -3.18
N GLY A 5 -11.05 21.58 -2.34
CA GLY A 5 -11.77 22.85 -2.18
C GLY A 5 -11.92 23.27 -0.72
N PHE A 6 -12.86 24.17 -0.44
CA PHE A 6 -13.18 24.56 0.93
C PHE A 6 -14.08 23.52 1.59
N THR A 7 -13.51 22.75 2.50
CA THR A 7 -14.22 21.79 3.35
C THR A 7 -13.87 22.03 4.80
N ALA A 8 -14.79 21.71 5.69
CA ALA A 8 -14.56 21.67 7.13
C ALA A 8 -15.01 20.32 7.65
N GLU A 9 -14.30 19.80 8.65
CA GLU A 9 -14.59 18.56 9.33
C GLU A 9 -14.49 18.81 10.84
N VAL A 10 -15.31 18.12 11.62
CA VAL A 10 -15.30 18.23 13.09
C VAL A 10 -14.32 17.21 13.63
N GLY A 11 -13.36 17.65 14.46
CA GLY A 11 -12.38 16.74 15.03
C GLY A 11 -13.02 15.76 16.03
N ILE A 12 -12.38 14.60 16.20
CA ILE A 12 -12.87 13.57 17.14
C ILE A 12 -12.97 14.09 18.59
N ALA A 13 -12.04 14.95 19.02
CA ALA A 13 -12.07 15.55 20.35
C ALA A 13 -13.32 16.44 20.57
N GLU A 14 -13.68 17.25 19.56
CA GLU A 14 -14.88 18.09 19.62
C GLU A 14 -16.17 17.24 19.65
N LEU A 15 -16.21 16.15 18.87
CA LEU A 15 -17.32 15.20 18.92
C LEU A 15 -17.43 14.55 20.30
N VAL A 16 -16.31 14.15 20.90
CA VAL A 16 -16.29 13.54 22.24
C VAL A 16 -16.76 14.54 23.31
N GLU A 17 -16.34 15.80 23.25
CA GLU A 17 -16.81 16.85 24.15
C GLU A 17 -18.33 17.04 24.04
N LEU A 18 -18.85 17.12 22.81
CA LEU A 18 -20.28 17.20 22.55
C LEU A 18 -21.02 15.96 23.07
N GLY A 19 -20.51 14.77 22.79
CA GLY A 19 -21.07 13.51 23.27
C GLY A 19 -21.16 13.48 24.80
N ALA A 20 -20.11 13.94 25.49
CA ALA A 20 -20.09 14.04 26.94
C ALA A 20 -21.17 15.02 27.47
N ALA A 21 -21.35 16.17 26.82
CA ALA A 21 -22.35 17.17 27.22
C ALA A 21 -23.80 16.62 27.15
N TYR A 22 -24.06 15.66 26.25
CA TYR A 22 -25.38 15.06 26.05
C TYR A 22 -25.49 13.61 26.54
N GLY A 23 -24.44 13.03 27.12
CA GLY A 23 -24.42 11.64 27.57
C GLY A 23 -24.51 10.61 26.43
N VAL A 24 -23.99 10.94 25.24
CA VAL A 24 -23.99 10.09 24.05
C VAL A 24 -22.57 9.58 23.77
N PRO A 25 -22.34 8.26 23.69
CA PRO A 25 -21.02 7.73 23.36
C PRO A 25 -20.66 8.00 21.90
N VAL A 26 -19.40 8.37 21.66
CA VAL A 26 -18.86 8.60 20.31
C VAL A 26 -18.07 7.39 19.85
N MET A 27 -18.43 6.87 18.68
CA MET A 27 -17.69 5.83 17.98
C MET A 27 -16.89 6.45 16.85
N ASP A 28 -15.62 6.09 16.74
CA ASP A 28 -14.74 6.47 15.64
C ASP A 28 -14.46 5.25 14.74
N ASP A 29 -14.92 5.29 13.49
CA ASP A 29 -14.52 4.32 12.49
C ASP A 29 -13.34 4.87 11.69
N LEU A 30 -12.16 4.83 12.32
CA LEU A 30 -10.92 5.33 11.75
C LEU A 30 -10.59 4.62 10.43
N GLY A 31 -10.88 3.33 10.34
CA GLY A 31 -10.75 2.55 9.13
C GLY A 31 -9.31 2.20 8.73
N SER A 32 -8.36 3.14 8.72
CA SER A 32 -6.98 2.96 8.21
C SER A 32 -6.07 2.12 9.10
N GLY A 33 -6.29 2.17 10.42
CA GLY A 33 -5.50 1.42 11.40
C GLY A 33 -4.07 1.93 11.54
N ALA A 34 -3.82 3.21 11.27
CA ALA A 34 -2.52 3.82 11.47
C ALA A 34 -2.12 3.76 12.96
N LEU A 35 -0.96 3.14 13.24
CA LEU A 35 -0.33 3.17 14.56
C LEU A 35 0.94 4.03 14.59
N LEU A 36 1.49 4.38 13.42
CA LEU A 36 2.63 5.27 13.28
C LEU A 36 2.17 6.55 12.60
N ASP A 37 2.82 7.66 12.95
CA ASP A 37 2.62 8.94 12.30
C ASP A 37 3.14 8.88 10.85
N THR A 38 2.21 8.96 9.90
CA THR A 38 2.51 8.93 8.46
C THR A 38 3.31 10.15 8.02
N ALA A 39 3.21 11.28 8.73
CA ALA A 39 3.98 12.48 8.43
C ALA A 39 5.49 12.29 8.60
N ALA A 40 5.91 11.40 9.51
CA ALA A 40 7.31 11.02 9.68
C ALA A 40 7.90 10.34 8.43
N PHE A 41 7.06 9.86 7.51
CA PHE A 41 7.45 9.21 6.27
C PHE A 41 7.25 10.09 5.02
N GLY A 42 6.91 11.37 5.20
CA GLY A 42 6.71 12.32 4.10
C GLY A 42 5.33 12.25 3.45
N LEU A 43 4.34 11.70 4.15
CA LEU A 43 2.92 11.70 3.77
C LEU A 43 2.16 12.79 4.54
N ALA A 44 0.91 13.07 4.13
CA ALA A 44 -0.02 13.76 5.03
C ALA A 44 -0.24 12.95 6.33
N HIS A 45 -0.51 13.66 7.42
CA HIS A 45 -0.84 13.04 8.70
C HIS A 45 -2.19 12.32 8.62
N GLU A 46 -2.16 11.01 8.85
CA GLU A 46 -3.34 10.16 9.03
C GLU A 46 -3.60 10.03 10.54
N PRO A 47 -4.85 10.25 11.01
CA PRO A 47 -5.15 10.07 12.41
C PRO A 47 -4.80 8.65 12.88
N THR A 48 -4.15 8.56 14.01
CA THR A 48 -3.72 7.29 14.60
C THR A 48 -4.78 6.74 15.53
N VAL A 49 -4.76 5.42 15.72
CA VAL A 49 -5.65 4.75 16.70
C VAL A 49 -5.45 5.33 18.10
N GLN A 50 -4.20 5.67 18.44
CA GLN A 50 -3.83 6.26 19.73
C GLN A 50 -4.51 7.62 19.93
N GLU A 51 -4.48 8.50 18.94
CA GLU A 51 -5.12 9.82 19.00
C GLU A 51 -6.64 9.70 19.22
N SER A 52 -7.32 8.80 18.52
CA SER A 52 -8.76 8.56 18.71
C SER A 52 -9.09 8.04 20.12
N VAL A 53 -8.24 7.14 20.66
CA VAL A 53 -8.41 6.61 22.02
C VAL A 53 -8.15 7.69 23.07
N GLU A 54 -7.08 8.47 22.91
CA GLU A 54 -6.69 9.57 23.81
C GLU A 54 -7.72 10.70 23.80
N ALA A 55 -8.33 10.98 22.66
CA ALA A 55 -9.44 11.92 22.53
C ALA A 55 -10.69 11.49 23.32
N GLY A 56 -10.76 10.23 23.75
CA GLY A 56 -11.81 9.72 24.64
C GLY A 56 -12.97 9.05 23.92
N ALA A 57 -12.81 8.67 22.65
CA ALA A 57 -13.78 7.89 21.91
C ALA A 57 -14.21 6.64 22.72
N ALA A 58 -15.50 6.35 22.70
CA ALA A 58 -16.07 5.20 23.40
C ALA A 58 -15.57 3.89 22.78
N VAL A 59 -15.52 3.86 21.45
CA VAL A 59 -15.10 2.74 20.62
C VAL A 59 -14.36 3.29 19.40
N VAL A 60 -13.24 2.68 19.03
CA VAL A 60 -12.48 2.94 17.81
C VAL A 60 -12.40 1.66 16.98
N CYS A 61 -12.77 1.73 15.71
CA CYS A 61 -12.78 0.62 14.77
C CYS A 61 -11.79 0.87 13.62
N PHE A 62 -11.06 -0.17 13.21
CA PHE A 62 -10.11 -0.06 12.10
C PHE A 62 -9.77 -1.42 11.47
N SER A 63 -9.22 -1.39 10.24
CA SER A 63 -8.78 -2.57 9.51
C SER A 63 -7.35 -3.00 9.91
N GLY A 64 -7.10 -4.31 9.95
CA GLY A 64 -5.79 -4.89 10.26
C GLY A 64 -4.82 -4.97 9.07
N ASP A 65 -5.30 -4.87 7.84
CA ASP A 65 -4.57 -5.09 6.58
C ASP A 65 -4.30 -3.82 5.77
N LYS A 66 -4.54 -2.65 6.38
CA LYS A 66 -4.22 -1.35 5.81
C LYS A 66 -2.90 -0.83 6.39
N LEU A 67 -2.89 0.32 7.08
CA LEU A 67 -1.68 0.90 7.65
C LEU A 67 -1.15 0.14 8.87
N LEU A 68 -1.97 -0.72 9.48
CA LEU A 68 -1.46 -1.68 10.46
C LEU A 68 -0.48 -2.69 9.81
N GLY A 69 -0.67 -3.02 8.53
CA GLY A 69 0.21 -3.93 7.77
C GLY A 69 0.16 -5.40 8.19
N GLY A 70 -0.92 -5.81 8.87
CA GLY A 70 -1.18 -7.19 9.27
C GLY A 70 -2.17 -7.92 8.34
N PRO A 71 -2.81 -9.00 8.82
CA PRO A 71 -3.81 -9.73 8.05
C PRO A 71 -5.17 -9.00 8.01
N GLN A 72 -6.05 -9.43 7.12
CA GLN A 72 -7.43 -8.94 7.08
C GLN A 72 -8.12 -9.21 8.42
N ALA A 73 -8.50 -8.13 9.12
CA ALA A 73 -9.16 -8.16 10.42
C ALA A 73 -9.94 -6.86 10.64
N GLY A 74 -11.05 -6.95 11.37
CA GLY A 74 -11.71 -5.80 11.99
C GLY A 74 -11.29 -5.73 13.47
N ILE A 75 -10.67 -4.63 13.86
CA ILE A 75 -10.14 -4.42 15.22
C ILE A 75 -10.99 -3.35 15.90
N ILE A 76 -11.40 -3.65 17.13
CA ILE A 76 -12.21 -2.76 17.97
C ILE A 76 -11.48 -2.56 19.28
N VAL A 77 -11.17 -1.30 19.61
CA VAL A 77 -10.57 -0.88 20.89
C VAL A 77 -11.43 0.21 21.52
N GLY A 78 -11.27 0.46 22.82
CA GLY A 78 -12.05 1.49 23.52
C GLY A 78 -12.30 1.16 24.98
N LYS A 79 -13.30 1.84 25.58
CA LYS A 79 -13.63 1.67 27.00
C LYS A 79 -14.33 0.33 27.24
N ALA A 80 -13.99 -0.33 28.34
CA ALA A 80 -14.50 -1.67 28.66
C ALA A 80 -16.03 -1.74 28.71
N GLU A 81 -16.68 -0.70 29.25
CA GLU A 81 -18.14 -0.61 29.33
C GLU A 81 -18.86 -0.70 27.98
N PHE A 82 -18.21 -0.27 26.89
CA PHE A 82 -18.74 -0.36 25.53
C PHE A 82 -18.25 -1.60 24.78
N VAL A 83 -17.00 -2.02 24.99
CA VAL A 83 -16.41 -3.17 24.28
C VAL A 83 -16.89 -4.52 24.82
N ASP A 84 -17.06 -4.69 26.13
CA ASP A 84 -17.44 -5.96 26.73
C ASP A 84 -18.85 -6.47 26.35
N PRO A 85 -19.87 -5.60 26.18
CA PRO A 85 -21.13 -5.98 25.55
C PRO A 85 -20.96 -6.55 24.14
N LEU A 86 -20.09 -5.97 23.31
CA LEU A 86 -19.86 -6.42 21.92
C LEU A 86 -19.35 -7.87 21.87
N LYS A 87 -18.47 -8.25 22.80
CA LYS A 87 -17.92 -9.61 22.92
C LYS A 87 -19.00 -10.68 23.18
N ARG A 88 -20.10 -10.29 23.85
CA ARG A 88 -21.22 -11.18 24.21
C ARG A 88 -22.32 -11.20 23.16
N HIS A 89 -22.28 -10.28 22.20
CA HIS A 89 -23.31 -10.19 21.17
C HIS A 89 -23.31 -11.45 20.28
N PRO A 90 -24.47 -12.03 19.92
CA PRO A 90 -24.52 -13.26 19.10
C PRO A 90 -23.75 -13.18 17.77
N LEU A 91 -23.67 -11.99 17.16
CA LEU A 91 -22.88 -11.77 15.94
C LEU A 91 -21.38 -11.98 16.13
N ALA A 92 -20.84 -11.83 17.34
CA ALA A 92 -19.41 -12.04 17.60
C ALA A 92 -18.99 -13.48 17.26
N ARG A 93 -19.91 -14.46 17.36
CA ARG A 93 -19.63 -15.84 16.95
C ARG A 93 -19.55 -16.01 15.44
N ALA A 94 -20.36 -15.26 14.68
CA ALA A 94 -20.38 -15.29 13.23
C ALA A 94 -19.17 -14.53 12.63
N LEU A 95 -18.75 -13.45 13.28
CA LEU A 95 -17.61 -12.61 12.89
C LEU A 95 -16.27 -13.04 13.50
N ARG A 96 -16.23 -14.20 14.17
CA ARG A 96 -15.03 -14.65 14.88
C ARG A 96 -13.92 -14.96 13.89
N VAL A 97 -12.79 -14.27 14.05
CA VAL A 97 -11.56 -14.50 13.29
C VAL A 97 -11.03 -15.92 13.45
N ASP A 98 -10.39 -16.43 12.41
CA ASP A 98 -9.75 -17.75 12.43
C ASP A 98 -8.39 -17.72 13.14
N LYS A 99 -7.82 -18.91 13.36
CA LYS A 99 -6.56 -19.08 14.11
C LYS A 99 -5.36 -18.48 13.38
N LEU A 100 -5.33 -18.54 12.04
CA LEU A 100 -4.22 -18.00 11.25
C LEU A 100 -4.24 -16.47 11.28
N CYS A 101 -5.42 -15.86 11.12
CA CYS A 101 -5.60 -14.41 11.29
C CYS A 101 -5.11 -13.95 12.67
N LEU A 102 -5.49 -14.63 13.76
CA LEU A 102 -5.02 -14.30 15.11
C LEU A 102 -3.50 -14.42 15.27
N ALA A 103 -2.90 -15.50 14.75
CA ALA A 103 -1.47 -15.71 14.84
C ALA A 103 -0.67 -14.65 14.04
N ALA A 104 -1.12 -14.32 12.83
CA ALA A 104 -0.50 -13.29 12.00
C ALA A 104 -0.67 -11.89 12.59
N LEU A 105 -1.85 -11.59 13.15
CA LEU A 105 -2.08 -10.31 13.84
C LEU A 105 -1.19 -10.18 15.07
N GLN A 106 -1.04 -11.23 15.88
CA GLN A 106 -0.13 -11.23 17.03
C GLN A 106 1.31 -10.99 16.60
N ALA A 107 1.80 -11.68 15.56
CA ALA A 107 3.15 -11.47 15.04
C ALA A 107 3.37 -10.02 14.57
N THR A 108 2.38 -9.47 13.86
CA THR A 108 2.40 -8.07 13.41
C THR A 108 2.49 -7.10 14.59
N LEU A 109 1.64 -7.25 15.61
CA LEU A 109 1.61 -6.39 16.79
C LEU A 109 2.90 -6.49 17.63
N LEU A 110 3.57 -7.66 17.64
CA LEU A 110 4.87 -7.80 18.30
C LEU A 110 5.96 -6.93 17.69
N HIS A 111 5.94 -6.70 16.37
CA HIS A 111 6.88 -5.78 15.73
C HIS A 111 6.65 -4.33 16.14
N TYR A 112 5.39 -3.92 16.32
CA TYR A 112 5.08 -2.60 16.90
C TYR A 112 5.57 -2.50 18.34
N LEU A 113 5.32 -3.51 19.18
CA LEU A 113 5.76 -3.52 20.58
C LEU A 113 7.27 -3.49 20.77
N ARG A 114 8.03 -3.90 19.75
CA ARG A 114 9.50 -3.91 19.75
C ARG A 114 10.12 -2.71 19.04
N ASP A 115 9.29 -1.75 18.61
CA ASP A 115 9.71 -0.58 17.83
C ASP A 115 10.47 -0.95 16.53
N GLU A 116 10.15 -2.10 15.93
CA GLU A 116 10.76 -2.61 14.69
C GLU A 116 9.79 -2.63 13.50
N ALA A 117 8.58 -2.06 13.68
CA ALA A 117 7.53 -2.03 12.66
C ALA A 117 8.00 -1.44 11.32
N ALA A 118 8.78 -0.36 11.36
CA ALA A 118 9.28 0.31 10.15
C ALA A 118 10.27 -0.56 9.34
N GLN A 119 10.91 -1.53 9.99
CA GLN A 119 11.95 -2.38 9.43
C GLN A 119 11.43 -3.76 9.04
N GLU A 120 10.41 -4.26 9.74
CA GLU A 120 9.92 -5.63 9.59
C GLU A 120 8.57 -5.71 8.87
N ILE A 121 7.67 -4.74 9.06
CA ILE A 121 6.32 -4.80 8.47
C ILE A 121 6.39 -4.31 7.01
N PRO A 122 5.94 -5.12 6.03
CA PRO A 122 6.14 -4.82 4.61
C PRO A 122 5.65 -3.43 4.17
N ILE A 123 4.44 -3.02 4.58
CA ILE A 123 3.89 -1.73 4.17
C ILE A 123 4.75 -0.56 4.66
N TRP A 124 5.27 -0.62 5.89
CA TRP A 124 6.12 0.43 6.46
C TRP A 124 7.52 0.43 5.86
N ARG A 125 8.07 -0.75 5.55
CA ARG A 125 9.32 -0.85 4.78
C ARG A 125 9.18 -0.21 3.41
N MET A 126 8.06 -0.44 2.72
CA MET A 126 7.78 0.13 1.40
C MET A 126 7.54 1.65 1.47
N ILE A 127 6.79 2.13 2.46
CA ILE A 127 6.53 3.56 2.68
C ILE A 127 7.83 4.29 3.06
N GLY A 128 8.60 3.74 4.02
CA GLY A 128 9.83 4.31 4.53
C GLY A 128 11.07 4.12 3.68
N ALA A 129 10.97 3.41 2.55
CA ALA A 129 12.10 3.17 1.65
C ALA A 129 12.71 4.49 1.14
N PRO A 130 14.00 4.79 1.42
CA PRO A 130 14.62 6.01 0.93
C PRO A 130 14.71 6.04 -0.59
N VAL A 131 14.42 7.20 -1.20
CA VAL A 131 14.48 7.39 -2.66
C VAL A 131 15.84 7.00 -3.24
N ALA A 132 16.93 7.28 -2.52
CA ALA A 132 18.28 6.90 -2.93
C ALA A 132 18.47 5.37 -2.98
N GLU A 133 17.78 4.61 -2.13
CA GLU A 133 17.81 3.16 -2.20
C GLU A 133 17.02 2.66 -3.41
N ILE A 134 15.81 3.18 -3.62
CA ILE A 134 14.97 2.86 -4.78
C ILE A 134 15.71 3.16 -6.09
N ASP A 135 16.41 4.31 -6.18
CA ASP A 135 17.27 4.66 -7.31
C ASP A 135 18.37 3.60 -7.57
N ARG A 136 19.06 3.16 -6.51
CA ARG A 136 20.07 2.10 -6.62
C ARG A 136 19.44 0.79 -7.11
N ARG A 137 18.23 0.44 -6.67
CA ARG A 137 17.48 -0.74 -7.13
C ARG A 137 17.13 -0.61 -8.62
N ALA A 138 16.50 0.48 -9.03
CA ALA A 138 16.15 0.75 -10.43
C ALA A 138 17.38 0.71 -11.36
N LYS A 139 18.50 1.31 -10.95
CA LYS A 139 19.75 1.28 -11.71
C LYS A 139 20.36 -0.13 -11.80
N ARG A 140 20.18 -1.00 -10.80
CA ARG A 140 20.59 -2.41 -10.88
C ARG A 140 19.73 -3.17 -11.89
N TRP A 141 18.41 -2.99 -11.83
CA TRP A 141 17.47 -3.60 -12.78
C TRP A 141 17.79 -3.18 -14.21
N ARG A 142 17.99 -1.88 -14.46
CA ARG A 142 18.45 -1.35 -15.76
C ARG A 142 19.70 -2.08 -16.26
N ARG A 143 20.72 -2.22 -15.42
CA ARG A 143 21.97 -2.93 -15.82
C ARG A 143 21.73 -4.39 -16.17
N ARG A 144 20.80 -5.07 -15.47
CA ARG A 144 20.44 -6.47 -15.75
C ARG A 144 19.67 -6.58 -17.07
N LEU A 145 18.67 -5.74 -17.29
CA LEU A 145 17.89 -5.70 -18.53
C LEU A 145 18.76 -5.33 -19.75
N ARG A 146 19.69 -4.40 -19.60
CA ARG A 146 20.64 -4.03 -20.66
C ARG A 146 21.49 -5.22 -21.14
N ARG A 147 21.91 -6.11 -20.24
CA ARG A 147 22.65 -7.34 -20.63
C ARG A 147 21.79 -8.31 -21.46
N ALA A 148 20.46 -8.17 -21.39
CA ALA A 148 19.51 -8.90 -22.21
C ALA A 148 19.03 -8.09 -23.43
N GLY A 149 19.71 -6.99 -23.78
CA GLY A 149 19.37 -6.16 -24.94
C GLY A 149 18.18 -5.20 -24.75
N ILE A 150 17.71 -5.01 -23.51
CA ILE A 150 16.58 -4.12 -23.19
C ILE A 150 17.12 -2.82 -22.59
N GLU A 151 17.06 -1.73 -23.35
CA GLU A 151 17.54 -0.40 -22.95
C GLU A 151 16.46 0.38 -22.16
N ALA A 152 16.20 -0.06 -20.94
CA ALA A 152 15.30 0.64 -20.02
C ALA A 152 15.91 1.95 -19.49
N THR A 153 15.06 2.92 -19.15
CA THR A 153 15.48 4.22 -18.60
C THR A 153 14.99 4.40 -17.17
N VAL A 154 15.79 5.04 -16.32
CA VAL A 154 15.38 5.36 -14.94
C VAL A 154 14.88 6.78 -14.90
N VAL A 155 13.62 6.98 -14.53
CA VAL A 155 12.96 8.30 -14.50
C VAL A 155 12.49 8.65 -13.10
N ASP A 156 12.34 9.95 -12.84
CA ASP A 156 11.63 10.43 -11.65
C ASP A 156 10.14 10.11 -11.74
N GLY A 157 9.50 9.93 -10.60
CA GLY A 157 8.07 9.73 -10.53
C GLY A 157 7.57 9.71 -9.09
N HIS A 158 6.30 9.34 -8.93
CA HIS A 158 5.65 9.25 -7.63
C HIS A 158 4.97 7.88 -7.46
N SER A 159 5.12 7.28 -6.29
CA SER A 159 4.38 6.09 -5.87
C SER A 159 3.10 6.55 -5.18
N THR A 160 1.94 6.09 -5.62
CA THR A 160 0.67 6.35 -4.91
C THR A 160 0.58 5.48 -3.67
N VAL A 161 0.29 6.07 -2.51
CA VAL A 161 0.09 5.33 -1.25
C VAL A 161 -1.40 5.17 -0.99
N GLY A 162 -1.83 3.93 -0.75
CA GLY A 162 -3.13 3.62 -0.17
C GLY A 162 -4.36 3.95 -1.04
N GLY A 163 -4.89 2.96 -1.75
CA GLY A 163 -6.19 3.06 -2.42
C GLY A 163 -7.38 3.30 -1.47
N GLY A 164 -7.23 3.02 -0.16
CA GLY A 164 -8.32 3.08 0.82
C GLY A 164 -7.99 3.69 2.20
N SER A 165 -6.79 4.25 2.41
CA SER A 165 -6.41 4.91 3.68
C SER A 165 -5.92 6.33 3.48
N LEU A 166 -5.03 6.55 2.51
CA LEU A 166 -4.48 7.88 2.20
C LEU A 166 -4.80 8.26 0.75
N PRO A 167 -6.08 8.52 0.37
CA PRO A 167 -6.45 8.71 -1.02
C PRO A 167 -5.73 9.90 -1.66
N GLY A 168 -4.99 9.63 -2.72
CA GLY A 168 -4.29 10.64 -3.52
C GLY A 168 -2.96 11.13 -2.92
N GLU A 169 -2.49 10.53 -1.82
CA GLU A 169 -1.15 10.77 -1.31
C GLU A 169 -0.12 10.03 -2.15
N THR A 170 1.05 10.66 -2.30
CA THR A 170 2.12 10.09 -3.10
C THR A 170 3.48 10.33 -2.45
N LEU A 171 4.43 9.44 -2.74
CA LEU A 171 5.82 9.55 -2.32
C LEU A 171 6.74 9.63 -3.53
N PRO A 172 7.77 10.50 -3.54
CA PRO A 172 8.78 10.49 -4.58
C PRO A 172 9.41 9.10 -4.74
N THR A 173 9.68 8.70 -5.97
CA THR A 173 10.28 7.40 -6.30
C THR A 173 11.14 7.50 -7.57
N ARG A 174 11.81 6.39 -7.91
CA ARG A 174 12.56 6.22 -9.15
C ARG A 174 12.01 5.03 -9.90
N LEU A 175 11.47 5.29 -11.08
CA LEU A 175 10.79 4.30 -11.90
C LEU A 175 11.73 3.76 -12.96
N LEU A 176 11.48 2.53 -13.38
CA LEU A 176 12.12 1.94 -14.54
C LEU A 176 11.12 1.93 -15.71
N ALA A 177 11.36 2.79 -16.71
CA ALA A 177 10.58 2.85 -17.93
C ALA A 177 11.12 1.85 -18.95
N LEU A 178 10.25 0.97 -19.45
CA LEU A 178 10.59 -0.07 -20.41
C LEU A 178 10.46 0.47 -21.85
N PRO A 179 11.38 0.11 -22.77
CA PRO A 179 11.35 0.56 -24.15
C PRO A 179 10.43 -0.34 -24.98
N VAL A 180 9.12 -0.14 -24.84
CA VAL A 180 8.08 -0.94 -25.51
C VAL A 180 7.30 -0.06 -26.48
N ALA A 181 6.89 -0.63 -27.62
CA ALA A 181 6.08 0.07 -28.60
C ALA A 181 4.58 -0.01 -28.27
N ASP A 182 4.14 -1.13 -27.70
CA ASP A 182 2.78 -1.36 -27.23
C ASP A 182 2.76 -1.57 -25.69
N PRO A 183 2.69 -0.48 -24.90
CA PRO A 183 2.59 -0.58 -23.43
C PRO A 183 1.44 -1.46 -22.95
N ASP A 184 0.28 -1.40 -23.62
CA ASP A 184 -0.93 -2.13 -23.23
C ASP A 184 -0.78 -3.64 -23.51
N GLY A 185 -0.28 -4.00 -24.69
CA GLY A 185 0.01 -5.38 -25.08
C GLY A 185 1.06 -6.00 -24.18
N VAL A 186 2.15 -5.29 -23.90
CA VAL A 186 3.19 -5.79 -22.98
C VAL A 186 2.66 -5.88 -21.55
N ALA A 187 1.86 -4.93 -21.08
CA ALA A 187 1.22 -5.02 -19.77
C ALA A 187 0.26 -6.23 -19.69
N ALA A 188 -0.46 -6.55 -20.76
CA ALA A 188 -1.30 -7.75 -20.84
C ALA A 188 -0.46 -9.03 -20.80
N ALA A 189 0.65 -9.09 -21.54
CA ALA A 189 1.57 -10.22 -21.52
C ALA A 189 2.21 -10.42 -20.13
N LEU A 190 2.58 -9.34 -19.45
CA LEU A 190 3.10 -9.37 -18.08
C LEU A 190 2.05 -9.90 -17.08
N ARG A 191 0.78 -9.50 -17.21
CA ARG A 191 -0.32 -10.04 -16.38
C ARG A 191 -0.59 -11.53 -16.65
N ALA A 192 -0.29 -12.02 -17.84
CA ALA A 192 -0.44 -13.42 -18.22
C ALA A 192 0.79 -14.30 -17.93
N ALA A 193 1.91 -13.70 -17.48
CA ALA A 193 3.12 -14.41 -17.13
C ALA A 193 2.98 -15.21 -15.82
N ASP A 194 3.94 -16.08 -15.54
CA ASP A 194 4.05 -16.83 -14.28
C ASP A 194 5.40 -16.54 -13.59
N PRO A 195 5.43 -15.79 -12.46
CA PRO A 195 4.29 -15.15 -11.82
C PRO A 195 3.77 -13.93 -12.61
N PRO A 196 2.50 -13.53 -12.41
CA PRO A 196 1.95 -12.36 -13.07
C PRO A 196 2.60 -11.08 -12.54
N VAL A 197 2.89 -10.15 -13.44
CA VAL A 197 3.48 -8.83 -13.12
C VAL A 197 2.47 -7.75 -13.48
N VAL A 198 2.19 -6.87 -12.50
CA VAL A 198 1.35 -5.68 -12.71
C VAL A 198 2.26 -4.46 -12.76
N ALA A 199 2.41 -3.91 -13.96
CA ALA A 199 3.11 -2.65 -14.20
C ALA A 199 2.12 -1.47 -14.28
N ARG A 200 2.63 -0.24 -14.18
CA ARG A 200 1.85 0.98 -14.40
C ARG A 200 2.05 1.44 -15.85
N ILE A 201 0.99 1.95 -16.47
CA ILE A 201 1.08 2.74 -17.70
C ILE A 201 0.80 4.20 -17.33
N GLU A 202 1.69 5.11 -17.71
CA GLU A 202 1.59 6.55 -17.46
C GLU A 202 2.33 7.30 -18.58
N ASP A 203 1.66 8.29 -19.18
CA ASP A 203 2.13 9.01 -20.39
C ASP A 203 2.61 8.07 -21.51
N ASP A 204 1.79 7.06 -21.86
CA ASP A 204 2.11 6.03 -22.86
C ASP A 204 3.43 5.28 -22.61
N ARG A 205 3.89 5.21 -21.36
CA ARG A 205 5.09 4.45 -20.96
C ARG A 205 4.73 3.35 -19.99
N LEU A 206 5.32 2.18 -20.18
CA LEU A 206 5.24 1.07 -19.24
C LEU A 206 6.31 1.21 -18.16
N LEU A 207 5.88 1.38 -16.91
CA LEU A 207 6.70 1.75 -15.76
C LEU A 207 6.67 0.68 -14.68
N LEU A 208 7.84 0.37 -14.12
CA LEU A 208 8.00 -0.46 -12.93
C LEU A 208 8.46 0.41 -11.76
N ASP A 209 7.78 0.29 -10.63
CA ASP A 209 8.16 0.97 -9.39
C ASP A 209 8.83 -0.03 -8.44
N PRO A 210 10.15 0.10 -8.15
CA PRO A 210 10.80 -0.82 -7.23
C PRO A 210 10.27 -0.77 -5.80
N ARG A 211 9.54 0.29 -5.41
CA ARG A 211 9.01 0.46 -4.05
C ARG A 211 8.17 -0.73 -3.60
N THR A 212 7.35 -1.28 -4.47
CA THR A 212 6.37 -2.34 -4.14
C THR A 212 6.83 -3.74 -4.53
N VAL A 213 8.10 -3.91 -4.90
CA VAL A 213 8.67 -5.21 -5.26
C VAL A 213 9.52 -5.70 -4.11
N LEU A 214 9.22 -6.88 -3.59
CA LEU A 214 10.02 -7.49 -2.54
C LEU A 214 11.38 -7.95 -3.10
N PRO A 215 12.46 -7.92 -2.29
CA PRO A 215 13.79 -8.37 -2.72
C PRO A 215 13.80 -9.78 -3.33
N GLU A 216 13.04 -10.70 -2.77
CA GLU A 216 12.88 -12.09 -3.21
C GLU A 216 12.16 -12.23 -4.57
N ASP A 217 11.31 -11.27 -4.93
CA ASP A 217 10.54 -11.28 -6.18
C ASP A 217 11.29 -10.62 -7.35
N GLU A 218 12.39 -9.89 -7.09
CA GLU A 218 13.13 -9.15 -8.12
C GLU A 218 13.58 -10.04 -9.29
N GLU A 219 14.01 -11.27 -8.99
CA GLU A 219 14.45 -12.21 -10.00
C GLU A 219 13.33 -12.65 -10.94
N ALA A 220 12.17 -13.01 -10.37
CA ALA A 220 11.01 -13.46 -11.12
C ALA A 220 10.46 -12.32 -11.98
N LEU A 221 10.35 -11.11 -11.41
CA LEU A 221 9.97 -9.90 -12.10
C LEU A 221 10.83 -9.66 -13.34
N LEU A 222 12.15 -9.66 -13.19
CA LEU A 222 13.06 -9.32 -14.30
C LEU A 222 13.05 -10.39 -15.40
N ARG A 223 12.81 -11.66 -15.07
CA ARG A 223 12.62 -12.71 -16.08
C ARG A 223 11.32 -12.52 -16.86
N ALA A 224 10.22 -12.23 -16.18
CA ALA A 224 8.93 -11.96 -16.82
C ALA A 224 9.01 -10.74 -17.77
N VAL A 225 9.67 -9.66 -17.32
CA VAL A 225 9.94 -8.46 -18.14
C VAL A 225 10.76 -8.79 -19.38
N GLN A 226 11.82 -9.59 -19.24
CA GLN A 226 12.63 -10.00 -20.38
C GLN A 226 11.80 -10.78 -21.42
N GLY A 227 10.99 -11.74 -20.97
CA GLY A 227 10.13 -12.51 -21.86
C GLY A 227 9.10 -11.64 -22.60
N ALA A 228 8.40 -10.76 -21.88
CA ALA A 228 7.34 -9.94 -22.45
C ALA A 228 7.87 -8.90 -23.46
N VAL A 229 9.00 -8.24 -23.17
CA VAL A 229 9.59 -7.22 -24.06
C VAL A 229 10.20 -7.83 -25.32
N VAL A 230 10.74 -9.06 -25.25
CA VAL A 230 11.26 -9.74 -26.45
C VAL A 230 10.13 -10.11 -27.41
N SER A 231 8.99 -10.56 -26.88
CA SER A 231 7.82 -10.88 -27.71
C SER A 231 7.27 -9.64 -28.45
N ASP A 232 7.27 -8.47 -27.81
CA ASP A 232 6.85 -7.18 -28.40
C ASP A 232 7.68 -6.80 -29.64
N ARG A 233 9.01 -6.95 -29.54
CA ARG A 233 9.92 -6.66 -30.66
C ARG A 233 9.68 -7.59 -31.85
N GLY A 234 9.41 -8.87 -31.59
CA GLY A 234 9.10 -9.84 -32.64
C GLY A 234 7.77 -9.55 -33.35
N SER A 235 6.76 -9.05 -32.64
CA SER A 235 5.49 -8.61 -33.25
C SER A 235 5.64 -7.31 -34.06
N ALA A 236 6.51 -6.38 -33.63
CA ALA A 236 6.76 -5.15 -34.37
C ALA A 236 7.51 -5.40 -35.69
N GLU A 237 8.55 -6.24 -35.66
CA GLU A 237 9.34 -6.59 -36.87
C GLU A 237 8.52 -7.37 -37.90
N SER A 238 7.62 -8.27 -37.48
CA SER A 238 6.74 -9.02 -38.39
C SER A 238 5.60 -8.19 -38.99
N GLY A 239 5.16 -7.11 -38.32
CA GLY A 239 4.19 -6.16 -38.87
C GLY A 239 4.75 -5.28 -39.98
N GLU A 240 6.01 -4.81 -39.85
CA GLU A 240 6.67 -4.00 -40.87
C GLU A 240 7.02 -4.78 -42.15
N GLU A 241 7.26 -6.09 -42.06
CA GLU A 241 7.47 -6.95 -43.24
C GLU A 241 6.19 -7.25 -44.02
N ALA A 242 5.02 -7.22 -43.36
CA ALA A 242 3.72 -7.48 -44.01
C ALA A 242 3.16 -6.26 -44.77
N GLU A 243 3.69 -5.05 -44.53
CA GLU A 243 3.31 -3.81 -45.21
C GLU A 243 4.24 -3.44 -46.40
N ARG A 244 5.23 -4.27 -46.73
CA ARG A 244 6.10 -4.12 -47.91
C ARG A 244 5.73 -5.07 -49.04
#